data_AF-A0A1Q9NII4-F1
#
_entry.id   AF-A0A1Q9NII4-F1
#
_cell.length_a   1.000
_cell.length_b   1.000
_cell.length_c   1.000
_cell.angle_alpha   90.00
_cell.angle_beta   90.00
_cell.angle_gamma   90.00
#
_symmetry.space_group_name_H-M   'P 1'
#
loop_
_entity.id
_entity.type
_entity.pdbx_description
1 polymer ?
#
loop_
_entity_poly.entity_id
_entity_poly.type
_entity_poly.pdbx_seq_one_letter_code
_entity_poly.pdbx_strand_id
1 'polypeptide(L)'
;AVHLPVSVYLGWISVATIANTASVLNEFITFPLDTQYLWTALVLVVALLLAIIMIVKRRDFAYSLVVVWAAIGIYVKWTSVEVIPLIFWTASIVAIVIVLAIFLIPLIMRKNPVDYYLVRN
;
A
#
# COMPACT_ATOMS: atom_id res chain seq x y z
N ALA A 1 -21.47 5.27 -8.35
CA ALA A 1 -21.43 3.81 -8.10
C ALA A 1 -20.32 3.08 -8.87
N VAL A 2 -19.94 3.50 -10.10
CA VAL A 2 -18.98 2.77 -10.96
C VAL A 2 -17.51 2.91 -10.54
N HIS A 3 -17.17 3.91 -9.72
CA HIS A 3 -15.76 4.20 -9.38
C HIS A 3 -15.14 3.18 -8.41
N LEU A 4 -15.91 2.63 -7.48
CA LEU A 4 -15.41 1.69 -6.46
C LEU A 4 -14.79 0.43 -7.08
N PRO A 5 -15.47 -0.29 -7.99
CA PRO A 5 -14.87 -1.43 -8.69
C PRO A 5 -13.60 -1.05 -9.45
N VAL A 6 -13.61 0.07 -10.18
CA VAL A 6 -12.45 0.53 -10.97
C VAL A 6 -11.26 0.85 -10.07
N SER A 7 -11.49 1.52 -8.93
CA SER A 7 -10.47 1.84 -7.94
C SER A 7 -9.79 0.60 -7.35
N VAL A 8 -10.59 -0.42 -7.01
CA VAL A 8 -10.07 -1.70 -6.53
C VAL A 8 -9.25 -2.40 -7.62
N TYR A 9 -9.73 -2.43 -8.86
CA TYR A 9 -8.98 -2.98 -10.00
C TYR A 9 -7.64 -2.27 -10.21
N LEU A 10 -7.61 -0.94 -10.17
CA LEU A 10 -6.37 -0.17 -10.27
C LEU A 10 -5.41 -0.48 -9.12
N GLY A 11 -5.92 -0.68 -7.90
CA GLY A 11 -5.13 -1.14 -6.75
C GLY A 11 -4.47 -2.48 -7.04
N TRP A 12 -5.24 -3.46 -7.50
CA TRP A 12 -4.73 -4.80 -7.82
C TRP A 12 -3.72 -4.80 -8.96
N ILE A 13 -3.97 -4.05 -10.04
CA ILE A 13 -3.01 -3.90 -11.14
C ILE A 13 -1.70 -3.30 -10.62
N SER A 14 -1.76 -2.32 -9.71
CA SER A 14 -0.56 -1.72 -9.11
C SER A 14 0.24 -2.76 -8.31
N VAL A 15 -0.42 -3.52 -7.44
CA VAL A 15 0.21 -4.57 -6.62
C VAL A 15 0.80 -5.67 -7.50
N ALA A 16 0.07 -6.14 -8.51
CA ALA A 16 0.53 -7.16 -9.45
C ALA A 16 1.74 -6.68 -10.26
N THR A 17 1.74 -5.42 -10.69
CA THR A 17 2.88 -4.83 -11.42
C THR A 17 4.14 -4.84 -10.55
N ILE A 18 4.02 -4.43 -9.28
CA ILE A 18 5.13 -4.45 -8.32
C ILE A 18 5.64 -5.88 -8.12
N ALA A 19 4.74 -6.82 -7.84
CA ALA A 19 5.10 -8.22 -7.57
C ALA A 19 5.77 -8.89 -8.78
N ASN A 20 5.22 -8.70 -9.98
CA ASN A 20 5.77 -9.25 -11.22
C ASN A 20 7.13 -8.62 -11.54
N THR A 21 7.29 -7.31 -11.35
CA THR A 21 8.59 -6.64 -11.54
C THR A 21 9.64 -7.20 -10.59
N ALA A 22 9.29 -7.40 -9.31
CA ALA A 22 10.20 -8.02 -8.34
C ALA A 22 10.55 -9.48 -8.72
N SER A 23 9.58 -10.25 -9.20
CA SER A 23 9.79 -11.63 -9.65
C SER A 23 10.76 -11.71 -10.83
N VAL A 24 10.53 -10.88 -11.86
CA VAL A 24 11.41 -10.78 -13.03
C VAL A 24 12.82 -10.37 -12.59
N LEU A 25 12.94 -9.36 -11.72
CA LEU A 25 14.25 -8.87 -11.29
C LEU A 25 15.05 -9.94 -10.53
N ASN A 26 14.38 -10.75 -9.69
CA ASN A 26 15.01 -11.86 -8.97
C ASN A 26 15.43 -13.02 -9.88
N GLU A 27 14.79 -13.18 -11.04
CA GLU A 27 15.15 -14.22 -12.02
C GLU A 27 16.41 -13.84 -12.82
N PHE A 28 16.53 -12.57 -13.21
CA PHE A 28 17.64 -12.09 -14.05
C PHE A 28 18.86 -11.60 -13.26
N ILE A 29 18.68 -11.17 -12.00
CA ILE A 29 19.74 -10.56 -11.20
C ILE A 29 19.78 -11.21 -9.81
N THR A 30 20.94 -11.77 -9.46
CA THR A 30 21.16 -12.28 -8.11
C THR A 30 21.57 -11.13 -7.18
N PHE A 31 20.64 -10.70 -6.33
CA PHE A 31 20.95 -9.76 -5.25
C PHE A 31 21.32 -10.50 -3.96
N PRO A 32 22.26 -9.95 -3.17
CA PRO A 32 22.42 -10.36 -1.77
C PRO A 32 21.08 -10.26 -1.02
N LEU A 33 20.85 -11.18 -0.08
CA LEU A 33 19.59 -11.28 0.68
C LEU A 33 19.24 -9.95 1.38
N ASP A 34 20.23 -9.31 2.00
CA ASP A 34 20.07 -8.02 2.68
C ASP A 34 19.60 -6.91 1.73
N THR A 35 20.10 -6.92 0.50
CA THR A 35 19.67 -5.98 -0.54
C THR A 35 18.21 -6.21 -0.93
N GLN A 36 17.77 -7.47 -1.01
CA GLN A 36 16.35 -7.79 -1.28
C GLN A 36 15.43 -7.30 -0.16
N TYR A 37 15.88 -7.36 1.10
CA TYR A 37 15.12 -6.86 2.24
C TYR A 37 14.98 -5.33 2.20
N LEU A 38 16.07 -4.63 1.88
CA LEU A 38 16.05 -3.18 1.68
C LEU A 38 15.13 -2.78 0.51
N TRP A 39 15.18 -3.51 -0.61
CA TRP A 39 14.28 -3.28 -1.75
C TRP A 39 12.81 -3.48 -1.37
N THR A 40 12.49 -4.53 -0.62
CA THR A 40 11.12 -4.79 -0.15
C THR A 40 10.62 -3.64 0.72
N ALA A 41 11.44 -3.16 1.66
CA ALA A 41 11.11 -2.02 2.50
C ALA A 41 10.91 -0.73 1.68
N LEU A 42 11.76 -0.48 0.68
CA LEU A 42 11.65 0.67 -0.21
C LEU A 42 10.35 0.64 -1.02
N VAL A 43 10.00 -0.51 -1.58
CA VAL A 43 8.76 -0.69 -2.34
C VAL A 43 7.52 -0.47 -1.47
N LEU A 44 7.55 -0.90 -0.21
CA LEU A 44 6.48 -0.60 0.76
C LEU A 44 6.33 0.90 1.01
N VAL A 45 7.43 1.64 1.10
CA VAL A 45 7.41 3.11 1.22
C VAL A 45 6.84 3.75 -0.04
N VAL A 46 7.19 3.27 -1.23
CA VAL A 46 6.59 3.77 -2.49
C VAL A 46 5.07 3.50 -2.52
N ALA A 47 4.65 2.31 -2.11
CA ALA A 47 3.23 1.96 -2.03
C ALA A 47 2.46 2.86 -1.04
N LEU A 48 3.06 3.19 0.10
CA LEU A 48 2.53 4.17 1.05
C LEU A 48 2.32 5.54 0.41
N LEU A 49 3.33 6.06 -0.29
CA LEU A 49 3.23 7.36 -0.96
C LEU A 49 2.11 7.37 -2.00
N LEU A 50 1.99 6.31 -2.81
CA LEU A 50 0.90 6.17 -3.78
C LEU A 50 -0.47 6.14 -3.10
N ALA A 51 -0.63 5.39 -2.01
CA ALA A 51 -1.87 5.34 -1.25
C ALA A 51 -2.25 6.71 -0.68
N ILE A 52 -1.30 7.45 -0.12
CA ILE A 52 -1.54 8.82 0.39
C ILE A 52 -1.95 9.76 -0.75
N ILE A 53 -1.26 9.71 -1.90
CA ILE A 53 -1.60 10.53 -3.07
C ILE A 53 -3.02 10.22 -3.55
N MET A 54 -3.43 8.96 -3.57
CA MET A 54 -4.78 8.55 -3.97
C MET A 54 -5.85 9.03 -2.99
N ILE A 55 -5.57 8.99 -1.68
CA ILE A 55 -6.48 9.53 -0.66
C ILE A 55 -6.63 11.04 -0.83
N VAL A 56 -5.52 11.79 -0.93
CA VAL A 56 -5.57 13.26 -0.96
C VAL A 56 -6.10 13.80 -2.28
N LYS A 57 -5.57 13.32 -3.41
CA LYS A 57 -5.83 13.90 -4.73
C LYS A 57 -7.08 13.32 -5.39
N ARG A 58 -7.33 12.02 -5.20
CA ARG A 58 -8.47 11.33 -5.82
C ARG A 58 -9.60 11.01 -4.85
N ARG A 59 -9.42 11.21 -3.54
CA ARG A 59 -10.40 10.83 -2.51
C ARG A 59 -10.81 9.37 -2.67
N ASP A 60 -9.80 8.51 -2.85
CA ASP A 60 -10.00 7.10 -3.16
C ASP A 60 -9.45 6.24 -2.02
N PHE A 61 -10.34 5.87 -1.10
CA PHE A 61 -9.98 4.97 0.00
C PHE A 61 -9.92 3.51 -0.45
N ALA A 62 -10.65 3.14 -1.51
CA ALA A 62 -10.76 1.75 -1.98
C ALA A 62 -9.44 1.27 -2.57
N TYR A 63 -8.75 2.11 -3.35
CA TYR A 63 -7.39 1.85 -3.80
C TYR A 63 -6.45 1.60 -2.61
N SER A 64 -6.51 2.48 -1.60
CA SER A 64 -5.62 2.42 -0.44
C SER A 64 -5.87 1.18 0.43
N LEU A 65 -7.11 0.68 0.49
CA LEU A 65 -7.42 -0.60 1.15
C LEU A 65 -6.75 -1.80 0.46
N VAL A 66 -6.62 -1.78 -0.86
CA VAL A 66 -5.88 -2.84 -1.58
C VAL A 66 -4.39 -2.79 -1.22
N VAL A 67 -3.82 -1.59 -1.06
CA VAL A 67 -2.42 -1.42 -0.62
C VAL A 67 -2.24 -1.93 0.82
N VAL A 68 -3.19 -1.65 1.72
CA VAL A 68 -3.19 -2.20 3.09
C VAL A 68 -3.23 -3.73 3.07
N TRP A 69 -4.11 -4.32 2.26
CA TRP A 69 -4.18 -5.77 2.08
C TRP A 69 -2.83 -6.36 1.63
N ALA A 70 -2.17 -5.72 0.66
CA ALA A 70 -0.87 -6.17 0.18
C ALA A 70 0.22 -6.07 1.26
N ALA A 71 0.25 -4.97 2.03
CA ALA A 71 1.18 -4.79 3.14
C ALA A 71 0.98 -5.86 4.22
N ILE A 72 -0.28 -6.20 4.55
CA ILE A 72 -0.61 -7.29 5.48
C ILE A 72 -0.14 -8.64 4.92
N GLY A 73 -0.34 -8.91 3.62
CA GLY A 73 0.15 -10.14 2.99
C GLY A 73 1.67 -10.29 3.11
N ILE A 74 2.42 -9.21 2.92
CA ILE A 74 3.88 -9.18 3.12
C ILE A 74 4.22 -9.45 4.58
N TYR A 75 3.54 -8.79 5.52
CA TYR A 75 3.71 -9.02 6.95
C TYR A 75 3.50 -10.50 7.34
N VAL A 76 2.41 -11.13 6.87
CA VAL A 76 2.09 -12.52 7.17
C VAL A 76 3.15 -13.47 6.60
N LYS A 77 3.61 -13.22 5.36
CA LYS A 77 4.67 -14.03 4.74
C LYS A 77 5.95 -14.02 5.59
N TRP A 78 6.43 -12.85 6.00
CA TRP A 78 7.66 -12.70 6.77
C TRP A 78 7.51 -13.00 8.26
N THR A 79 6.30 -13.24 8.77
CA THR A 79 6.13 -13.82 10.12
C THR A 79 6.06 -15.34 10.08
N SER A 80 5.61 -15.93 8.97
CA SER A 80 5.49 -17.38 8.80
C SER A 80 6.79 -18.10 8.43
N VAL A 81 7.70 -17.45 7.71
CA VAL A 81 8.97 -18.05 7.24
C VAL A 81 10.12 -17.72 8.18
N GLU A 82 10.42 -16.43 8.32
CA GLU A 82 11.49 -15.92 9.17
C GLU A 82 11.25 -14.44 9.45
N VAL A 83 11.25 -14.05 10.73
CA VAL A 83 10.99 -12.66 11.12
C VAL A 83 12.21 -11.80 10.80
N ILE A 84 12.14 -11.08 9.68
CA ILE A 84 13.09 -10.03 9.32
C ILE A 84 12.59 -8.69 9.90
N PRO A 85 13.25 -8.12 10.94
CA PRO A 85 12.72 -6.96 11.68
C PRO A 85 12.45 -5.75 10.79
N LEU A 86 13.31 -5.50 9.81
CA LEU A 86 13.15 -4.38 8.86
C LEU A 86 11.81 -4.49 8.11
N ILE A 87 11.52 -5.65 7.52
CA ILE A 87 10.31 -5.85 6.72
C ILE A 87 9.09 -5.88 7.63
N PHE A 88 9.19 -6.54 8.78
CA PHE A 88 8.13 -6.61 9.78
C PHE A 88 7.64 -5.22 10.21
N TRP A 89 8.56 -4.36 10.64
CA TRP A 89 8.23 -3.01 11.07
C TRP A 89 7.73 -2.15 9.92
N THR A 90 8.40 -2.22 8.76
CA THR A 90 8.01 -1.40 7.60
C THR A 90 6.61 -1.74 7.11
N ALA A 91 6.28 -3.03 6.95
CA ALA A 91 4.96 -3.47 6.51
C ALA A 91 3.86 -3.08 7.51
N SER A 92 4.11 -3.26 8.80
CA SER A 92 3.17 -2.90 9.87
C SER A 92 2.91 -1.39 9.91
N ILE A 93 3.98 -0.58 9.90
CA ILE A 93 3.88 0.88 9.92
C ILE A 93 3.15 1.38 8.67
N VAL A 94 3.48 0.87 7.49
CA VAL A 94 2.80 1.27 6.25
C VAL A 94 1.30 0.97 6.31
N ALA A 95 0.91 -0.24 6.73
CA ALA A 95 -0.51 -0.59 6.86
C ALA A 95 -1.24 0.34 7.85
N ILE A 96 -0.66 0.55 9.04
CA ILE A 96 -1.23 1.40 10.08
C ILE A 96 -1.35 2.85 9.60
N VAL A 97 -0.29 3.41 9.00
CA VAL A 97 -0.29 4.80 8.52
C VAL A 97 -1.34 5.01 7.44
N ILE A 98 -1.53 4.06 6.52
CA ILE A 98 -2.58 4.19 5.50
C ILE A 98 -3.97 4.18 6.14
N VAL A 99 -4.22 3.25 7.07
CA VAL A 99 -5.51 3.17 7.78
C VAL A 99 -5.77 4.47 8.53
N LEU A 100 -4.79 4.98 9.28
CA LEU A 100 -4.91 6.26 9.97
C LEU A 100 -5.13 7.41 8.98
N ALA A 101 -4.42 7.44 7.86
CA ALA A 101 -4.56 8.48 6.84
C ALA A 101 -5.99 8.52 6.24
N ILE A 102 -6.65 7.37 6.06
CA ILE A 102 -8.04 7.28 5.60
C ILE A 102 -9.00 8.03 6.54
N PHE A 103 -8.77 7.99 7.87
CA PHE A 103 -9.64 8.67 8.83
C PHE A 103 -9.18 10.09 9.17
N LEU A 104 -7.87 10.32 9.29
CA LEU A 104 -7.30 11.58 9.73
C LEU A 104 -7.31 12.65 8.63
N ILE A 105 -7.10 12.30 7.36
CA ILE A 105 -7.08 13.29 6.27
C ILE A 105 -8.44 14.02 6.14
N PRO A 106 -9.59 13.33 6.11
CA PRO A 106 -10.90 13.99 6.12
C PRO A 106 -11.08 14.91 7.34
N LEU A 107 -10.67 14.43 8.53
CA LEU A 107 -10.78 15.18 9.78
C LEU A 107 -9.93 16.45 9.79
N ILE A 108 -8.68 16.37 9.33
CA ILE A 108 -7.76 17.51 9.19
C ILE A 108 -8.32 18.53 8.20
N MET A 109 -8.95 18.06 7.12
CA MET A 109 -9.63 18.91 6.15
C MET A 109 -10.98 19.44 6.66
N ARG A 110 -11.36 19.16 7.91
CA ARG A 110 -12.62 19.56 8.56
C ARG A 110 -13.86 19.14 7.77
N LYS A 111 -13.81 17.97 7.13
CA LYS A 111 -14.92 17.37 6.39
C LYS A 111 -15.35 16.08 7.07
N ASN A 112 -16.64 15.79 7.08
CA ASN A 112 -17.09 14.46 7.44
C ASN A 112 -16.48 13.43 6.47
N PRO A 113 -16.04 12.26 6.92
CA PRO A 113 -15.46 11.24 6.03
C PRO A 113 -16.39 10.87 4.87
N VAL A 114 -17.69 10.79 5.15
CA VAL A 114 -18.72 10.51 4.15
C VAL A 114 -18.75 11.60 3.07
N ASP A 115 -18.81 12.87 3.47
CA ASP A 115 -18.82 14.00 2.54
C ASP A 115 -17.49 14.10 1.77
N TYR A 116 -16.37 13.81 2.42
CA TYR A 116 -15.06 13.81 1.78
C TYR A 116 -14.99 12.82 0.62
N TYR A 117 -15.42 11.58 0.82
CA TYR A 117 -15.30 10.51 -0.16
C TYR A 117 -16.47 10.44 -1.16
N LEU A 118 -17.69 10.70 -0.72
CA LEU A 118 -18.89 10.53 -1.55
C LEU A 118 -19.34 11.82 -2.24
N VAL A 119 -19.12 12.98 -1.62
CA VAL A 119 -19.52 14.28 -2.16
C VAL A 119 -18.31 14.94 -2.84
N ARG A 120 -18.07 14.53 -4.09
CA ARG A 120 -17.14 15.23 -4.98
C ARG A 120 -17.78 16.53 -5.48
N ASN A 121 -17.54 17.63 -4.75
CA ASN A 121 -17.61 18.98 -5.31
C ASN A 121 -16.49 19.20 -6.32
#